data_AF-A0A9E4DY34-F1
#
_entry.id   AF-A0A9E4DY34-F1
#
_cell.length_a   1.000
_cell.length_b   1.000
_cell.length_c   1.000
_cell.angle_alpha   90.00
_cell.angle_beta   90.00
_cell.angle_gamma   90.00
#
_symmetry.space_group_name_H-M   'P 1'
#
loop_
_entity.id
_entity.type
_entity.pdbx_description
1 polymer ?
#
loop_
_entity_poly.entity_id
_entity_poly.type
_entity_poly.pdbx_seq_one_letter_code
_entity_poly.pdbx_strand_id
1 'polypeptide(L)'
;MSAEQARSIPYTSRTLPRILSLQAARHGDKTLIASASRSITYGGAPDIAARSAGRLAAAGVQAGDRVIAFLPNGMDLVELWFGAAWLGAVLVPINTEFRGEQLRHA
;
A
#
# COMPACT_ATOMS: atom_id res chain seq x y z
N MET A 1 15.47 1.29 -16.11
CA MET A 1 15.25 2.75 -16.00
C MET A 1 16.38 3.33 -15.17
N SER A 2 17.13 4.30 -15.68
CA SER A 2 18.24 4.92 -14.93
C SER A 2 17.70 5.81 -13.80
N ALA A 3 18.52 6.05 -12.76
CA ALA A 3 18.14 6.93 -11.64
C ALA A 3 17.80 8.36 -12.10
N GLU A 4 18.41 8.82 -13.19
CA GLU A 4 18.15 10.11 -13.83
C GLU A 4 16.79 10.16 -14.52
N GLN A 5 16.41 9.10 -15.23
CA GLN A 5 15.07 8.95 -15.81
C GLN A 5 13.96 8.86 -14.74
N ALA A 6 14.25 8.21 -13.61
CA ALA A 6 13.31 8.18 -12.50
C ALA A 6 13.08 9.58 -11.93
N ARG A 7 14.13 10.42 -11.88
CA ARG A 7 14.09 11.80 -11.34
C ARG A 7 13.39 12.82 -12.23
N SER A 8 13.15 12.54 -13.51
CA SER A 8 12.41 13.43 -14.41
C SER A 8 10.88 13.27 -14.36
N ILE A 9 10.36 12.16 -13.83
CA ILE A 9 8.91 11.90 -13.72
C ILE A 9 8.30 12.85 -12.66
N PRO A 10 7.20 13.58 -12.86
CA PRO A 10 6.65 14.44 -11.81
C PRO A 10 6.35 13.67 -10.51
N TYR A 11 6.59 14.25 -9.33
CA TYR A 11 6.37 13.57 -8.03
C TYR A 11 4.95 13.01 -7.89
N THR A 12 3.95 13.76 -8.35
CA THR A 12 2.54 13.34 -8.36
C THR A 12 2.30 12.10 -9.20
N SER A 13 3.16 11.82 -10.19
CA SER A 13 3.14 10.63 -11.03
C SER A 13 3.88 9.43 -10.43
N ARG A 14 4.54 9.60 -9.27
CA ARG A 14 5.27 8.55 -8.56
C ARG A 14 4.56 8.08 -7.28
N THR A 15 3.32 8.49 -7.08
CA THR A 15 2.52 8.07 -5.92
C THR A 15 1.95 6.67 -6.15
N LEU A 16 1.79 5.89 -5.08
CA LEU A 16 1.27 4.53 -5.17
C LEU A 16 -0.13 4.47 -5.81
N PRO A 17 -1.10 5.34 -5.48
CA PRO A 17 -2.42 5.32 -6.13
C PRO A 17 -2.34 5.55 -7.64
N ARG A 18 -1.46 6.46 -8.07
CA ARG A 18 -1.25 6.76 -9.49
C ARG A 18 -0.60 5.57 -10.20
N ILE A 19 0.42 4.96 -9.61
CA ILE A 19 1.10 3.79 -10.17
C ILE A 19 0.12 2.62 -10.28
N LEU A 20 -0.66 2.32 -9.23
CA LEU A 20 -1.66 1.26 -9.25
C LEU A 20 -2.67 1.45 -10.39
N SER A 21 -3.21 2.67 -10.53
CA SER A 21 -4.16 3.00 -11.61
C SER A 21 -3.56 2.83 -13.01
N LEU A 22 -2.30 3.28 -13.19
CA LEU A 22 -1.60 3.15 -14.47
C LEU A 22 -1.30 1.68 -14.83
N GLN A 23 -0.87 0.89 -13.86
CA GLN A 23 -0.55 -0.52 -14.10
C GLN A 23 -1.81 -1.36 -14.29
N ALA A 24 -2.90 -1.05 -13.58
CA ALA A 24 -4.22 -1.66 -13.80
C ALA A 24 -4.67 -1.51 -15.25
N ALA A 25 -4.62 -0.29 -15.80
CA ALA A 25 -4.99 -0.03 -17.20
C ALA A 25 -4.10 -0.76 -18.22
N ARG A 26 -2.83 -1.00 -17.88
CA ARG A 26 -1.86 -1.62 -18.80
C ARG A 26 -1.86 -3.15 -18.75
N HIS A 27 -2.13 -3.73 -17.58
CA HIS A 27 -1.88 -5.14 -17.31
C HIS A 27 -3.11 -5.91 -16.83
N GLY A 28 -4.23 -5.23 -16.51
CA GLY A 28 -5.56 -5.82 -16.32
C GLY A 28 -5.52 -7.14 -15.53
N ASP A 29 -5.83 -8.24 -16.20
CA ASP A 29 -6.00 -9.56 -15.60
C ASP A 29 -4.70 -10.26 -15.18
N LYS A 30 -3.53 -9.69 -15.49
CA LYS A 30 -2.26 -10.26 -15.04
C LYS A 30 -2.17 -10.22 -13.51
N THR A 31 -1.59 -11.26 -12.93
CA THR A 31 -1.30 -11.31 -11.49
C THR A 31 -0.27 -10.25 -11.13
N LEU A 32 -0.61 -9.40 -10.15
CA LEU A 32 0.30 -8.43 -9.53
C LEU A 32 1.01 -9.07 -8.34
N ILE A 33 0.26 -9.65 -7.39
CA ILE A 33 0.78 -10.31 -6.19
C ILE A 33 0.05 -11.64 -6.00
N ALA A 34 0.79 -12.66 -5.59
CA ALA A 34 0.24 -13.96 -5.22
C ALA A 34 0.73 -14.39 -3.84
N SER A 35 -0.14 -15.04 -3.07
CA SER A 35 0.20 -15.80 -1.87
C SER A 35 -0.20 -17.27 -2.08
N ALA A 36 0.06 -18.12 -1.09
CA ALA A 36 -0.37 -19.52 -1.12
C ALA A 36 -1.90 -19.69 -1.19
N SER A 37 -2.67 -18.70 -0.72
CA SER A 37 -4.13 -18.80 -0.59
C SER A 37 -4.92 -17.98 -1.60
N ARG A 38 -4.35 -16.89 -2.14
CA ARG A 38 -5.04 -16.02 -3.10
C ARG A 38 -4.10 -15.16 -3.93
N SER A 39 -4.61 -14.58 -5.00
CA SER A 39 -3.88 -13.62 -5.84
C SER A 39 -4.67 -12.33 -6.04
N ILE A 40 -3.94 -11.26 -6.34
CA ILE A 40 -4.47 -9.95 -6.74
C ILE A 40 -3.98 -9.69 -8.17
N THR A 41 -4.90 -9.38 -9.07
CA THR A 41 -4.56 -8.91 -10.42
C THR A 41 -4.23 -7.42 -10.43
N TYR A 42 -3.52 -6.95 -11.44
CA TYR A 42 -3.28 -5.51 -11.62
C TYR A 42 -4.60 -4.72 -11.67
N GLY A 43 -5.59 -5.24 -12.40
CA GLY A 43 -6.93 -4.63 -12.53
C GLY A 43 -7.71 -4.58 -11.22
N GLY A 44 -7.54 -5.57 -10.34
CA GLY A 44 -8.22 -5.61 -9.03
C GLY A 44 -7.55 -4.78 -7.93
N ALA A 45 -6.28 -4.37 -8.13
CA ALA A 45 -5.52 -3.66 -7.10
C ALA A 45 -6.11 -2.28 -6.71
N PRO A 46 -6.56 -1.42 -7.65
CA PRO A 46 -7.22 -0.17 -7.29
C PRO A 46 -8.48 -0.35 -6.44
N ASP A 47 -9.31 -1.35 -6.75
CA ASP A 47 -10.55 -1.60 -6.00
C ASP A 47 -10.26 -2.09 -4.57
N ILE A 48 -9.24 -2.94 -4.42
CA ILE A 48 -8.76 -3.37 -3.11
C ILE A 48 -8.25 -2.17 -2.31
N ALA A 49 -7.45 -1.30 -2.94
CA ALA A 49 -6.93 -0.09 -2.33
C ALA A 49 -8.09 0.83 -1.88
N ALA A 50 -9.06 1.10 -2.75
CA ALA A 50 -10.21 1.93 -2.46
C ALA A 50 -11.08 1.36 -1.32
N ARG A 51 -11.33 0.05 -1.29
CA ARG A 51 -12.06 -0.59 -0.19
C ARG A 51 -11.32 -0.49 1.14
N SER A 52 -10.02 -0.75 1.14
CA SER A 52 -9.17 -0.65 2.34
C SER A 52 -9.11 0.80 2.85
N ALA A 53 -8.95 1.77 1.94
CA ALA A 53 -9.03 3.20 2.25
C ALA A 53 -10.38 3.60 2.88
N GLY A 54 -11.50 3.08 2.34
CA GLY A 54 -12.83 3.31 2.91
C GLY A 54 -12.98 2.78 4.33
N ARG A 55 -12.38 1.62 4.64
CA ARG A 55 -12.37 1.04 5.99
C ARG A 55 -11.54 1.89 6.97
N LEU A 56 -10.38 2.40 6.52
CA LEU A 56 -9.54 3.30 7.32
C LEU A 56 -10.26 4.62 7.58
N ALA A 57 -10.87 5.22 6.56
CA ALA A 57 -11.64 6.45 6.69
C ALA A 57 -12.84 6.27 7.65
N ALA A 58 -13.55 5.14 7.56
CA ALA A 58 -14.63 4.81 8.48
C ALA A 58 -14.16 4.62 9.94
N ALA A 59 -12.90 4.24 10.14
CA ALA A 59 -12.25 4.20 11.45
C ALA A 59 -11.71 5.56 11.92
N GLY A 60 -11.93 6.63 11.15
CA GLY A 60 -11.54 8.00 11.49
C GLY A 60 -10.15 8.42 11.00
N VAL A 61 -9.45 7.58 10.23
CA VAL A 61 -8.14 7.93 9.65
C VAL A 61 -8.32 9.00 8.58
N GLN A 62 -7.44 10.00 8.59
CA GLN A 62 -7.42 11.09 7.62
C GLN A 62 -6.12 11.09 6.80
N ALA A 63 -6.12 11.85 5.71
CA ALA A 63 -4.90 12.07 4.94
C ALA A 63 -3.82 12.73 5.82
N GLY A 64 -2.59 12.25 5.74
CA GLY A 64 -1.47 12.68 6.57
C GLY A 64 -1.33 11.91 7.89
N ASP A 65 -2.35 11.18 8.35
CA ASP A 65 -2.26 10.35 9.55
C ASP A 65 -1.28 9.20 9.35
N ARG A 66 -0.69 8.76 10.46
CA ARG A 66 0.20 7.60 10.49
C ARG A 66 -0.59 6.37 10.96
N VAL A 67 -0.58 5.32 10.15
CA VAL A 67 -1.23 4.04 10.45
C VAL A 67 -0.15 3.02 10.78
N ILE A 68 -0.02 2.69 12.06
CA ILE A 68 0.92 1.65 12.50
C ILE A 68 0.37 0.28 12.12
N ALA A 69 1.21 -0.54 11.48
CA ALA A 69 0.89 -1.91 11.11
C ALA A 69 1.83 -2.88 11.83
N PHE A 70 1.31 -3.55 12.85
CA PHE A 70 2.00 -4.66 13.53
C PHE A 70 1.44 -5.99 13.00
N LEU A 71 1.79 -6.30 11.75
CA LEU A 71 1.28 -7.45 11.00
C LEU A 71 2.45 -8.20 10.36
N PRO A 72 2.37 -9.54 10.23
CA PRO A 72 3.35 -10.28 9.46
C PRO A 72 3.29 -9.88 7.98
N ASN A 73 4.38 -10.14 7.24
CA ASN A 73 4.37 -9.98 5.79
C ASN A 73 3.33 -10.92 5.17
N GLY A 74 2.39 -10.34 4.43
CA GLY A 74 1.30 -11.10 3.84
C GLY A 74 0.36 -10.19 3.07
N MET A 75 -0.70 -10.78 2.53
CA MET A 75 -1.65 -10.05 1.70
C MET A 75 -2.33 -8.93 2.49
N ASP A 76 -2.62 -9.14 3.77
CA ASP A 76 -3.30 -8.15 4.60
C ASP A 76 -2.46 -6.88 4.81
N LEU A 77 -1.13 -7.02 4.95
CA LEU A 77 -0.22 -5.88 5.01
C LEU A 77 -0.19 -5.11 3.68
N VAL A 78 -0.22 -5.81 2.55
CA VAL A 78 -0.28 -5.19 1.22
C VAL A 78 -1.57 -4.41 1.03
N GLU A 79 -2.73 -4.99 1.39
CA GLU A 79 -4.01 -4.31 1.27
C GLU A 79 -4.11 -3.08 2.18
N LEU A 80 -3.56 -3.19 3.39
CA LEU A 80 -3.48 -2.06 4.31
C LEU A 80 -2.57 -0.95 3.76
N TRP A 81 -1.42 -1.32 3.18
CA TRP A 81 -0.51 -0.37 2.55
C TRP A 81 -1.16 0.35 1.38
N PHE A 82 -1.81 -0.39 0.49
CA PHE A 82 -2.51 0.17 -0.66
C PHE A 82 -3.63 1.10 -0.21
N GLY A 83 -4.43 0.68 0.78
CA GLY A 83 -5.49 1.50 1.35
C GLY A 83 -4.99 2.78 2.01
N ALA A 84 -3.96 2.69 2.86
CA ALA A 84 -3.38 3.86 3.52
C ALA A 84 -2.87 4.87 2.49
N ALA A 85 -2.09 4.42 1.50
CA ALA A 85 -1.59 5.29 0.45
C ALA A 85 -2.72 5.88 -0.42
N TRP A 86 -3.79 5.12 -0.68
CA TRP A 86 -4.96 5.57 -1.44
C TRP A 86 -5.78 6.63 -0.70
N LEU A 87 -5.87 6.50 0.62
CA LEU A 87 -6.47 7.52 1.51
C LEU A 87 -5.59 8.78 1.65
N GLY A 88 -4.29 8.66 1.34
CA GLY A 88 -3.30 9.72 1.61
C GLY A 88 -2.71 9.66 3.02
N ALA A 89 -2.92 8.55 3.74
CA ALA A 89 -2.27 8.25 5.01
C ALA A 89 -0.89 7.60 4.81
N VAL A 90 -0.07 7.61 5.86
CA VAL A 90 1.27 7.04 5.88
C VAL A 90 1.26 5.71 6.63
N LEU A 91 1.53 4.61 5.94
CA LEU A 91 1.73 3.32 6.61
C LEU A 91 3.07 3.31 7.34
N VAL A 92 3.06 2.87 8.60
CA VAL A 92 4.25 2.65 9.43
C VAL A 92 4.31 1.17 9.83
N PRO A 93 4.96 0.30 9.05
CA PRO A 93 5.06 -1.12 9.38
C PRO A 93 6.08 -1.34 10.49
N ILE A 94 5.70 -2.12 11.51
CA ILE A 94 6.57 -2.50 12.61
C ILE A 94 6.89 -3.97 12.47
N ASN A 95 8.19 -4.31 12.56
CA ASN A 95 8.62 -5.70 12.54
C ASN A 95 7.99 -6.46 13.71
N THR A 96 7.23 -7.52 13.41
CA THR A 96 6.54 -8.35 14.39
C THR A 96 7.47 -9.12 15.32
N GLU A 97 8.77 -9.15 15.06
CA GLU A 97 9.78 -9.75 15.92
C GLU A 97 10.28 -8.80 17.02
N PHE A 98 9.96 -7.50 16.95
CA PHE A 98 10.38 -6.56 18.00
C PHE A 98 9.74 -6.92 19.35
N ARG A 99 10.54 -6.83 20.42
CA ARG A 99 10.14 -7.15 21.79
C ARG A 99 10.65 -6.06 22.75
N GLY A 100 9.98 -5.92 23.88
CA GLY A 100 10.44 -5.08 25.00
C GLY A 100 10.76 -3.64 24.58
N GLU A 101 11.98 -3.18 24.87
CA GLU A 101 12.44 -1.81 24.60
C GLU A 101 12.33 -1.40 23.13
N GLN A 102 12.53 -2.32 22.19
CA GLN A 102 12.45 -2.01 20.76
C GLN A 102 11.03 -1.59 20.35
N LEU A 103 10.00 -2.14 21.00
CA LEU A 103 8.61 -1.80 20.72
C LEU A 103 8.18 -0.49 21.42
N ARG A 104 8.84 -0.08 22.51
CA ARG A 104 8.54 1.20 23.18
C ARG A 104 8.87 2.42 22.33
N HIS A 105 9.76 2.28 21.36
CA HIS A 105 10.23 3.34 20.48
C HIS A 105 9.81 3.15 19.00
N ALA A 106 8.91 2.20 18.75
CA ALA A 106 8.39 1.89 17.42
C ALA A 106 7.35 2.91 16.94
#